data_AF-A0A6B2G8F6-F1
#
_entry.id   AF-A0A6B2G8F6-F1
#
_cell.length_a   1.000
_cell.length_b   1.000
_cell.length_c   1.000
_cell.angle_alpha   90.00
_cell.angle_beta   90.00
_cell.angle_gamma   90.00
#
_symmetry.space_group_name_H-M   'P 1'
#
loop_
_entity.id
_entity.type
_entity.pdbx_description
1 polymer ?
#
loop_
_entity_poly.entity_id
_entity_poly.type
_entity_poly.pdbx_seq_one_letter_code
_entity_poly.pdbx_strand_id
1 'polypeptide(L)'
;KPTRDLLLEECLVDFNWSDNNIRNLRIIQKNALSDETINERSDWDQACSLMENVVTDNENEIKQSLDNLTGPSKWTQWFSWSYETNEQINNRKISSELFKLVKHRDKNTLKLEAVETSNLIQNLQTQGVNVKPEALHFLWEHIYLIDFYKQAVEGIHDCRKYHRSNDFSNHKLGCNDVLLFFKIHKLLQQTVITLRQQISTLEG
;
A
#
# COMPACT_ATOMS: atom_id res chain seq x y z
N LYS A 1 -7.68 -5.35 -32.65
CA LYS A 1 -6.79 -5.64 -31.51
C LYS A 1 -7.49 -6.70 -30.66
N PRO A 2 -6.89 -7.86 -30.38
CA PRO A 2 -7.50 -8.83 -29.50
C PRO A 2 -7.64 -8.23 -28.10
N THR A 3 -8.75 -8.52 -27.43
CA THR A 3 -8.97 -8.16 -26.03
C THR A 3 -8.01 -8.99 -25.15
N ARG A 4 -7.53 -8.42 -24.04
CA ARG A 4 -6.59 -9.07 -23.11
C ARG A 4 -7.01 -10.50 -22.76
N ASP A 5 -8.30 -10.71 -22.57
CA ASP A 5 -8.84 -11.99 -22.11
C ASP A 5 -8.86 -13.06 -23.22
N LEU A 6 -9.01 -12.67 -24.50
CA LEU A 6 -8.86 -13.58 -25.65
C LEU A 6 -7.41 -14.02 -25.84
N LEU A 7 -6.47 -13.09 -25.72
CA LEU A 7 -5.03 -13.37 -25.73
C LEU A 7 -4.63 -14.31 -24.57
N LEU A 8 -5.26 -14.12 -23.40
CA LEU A 8 -5.03 -14.97 -22.24
C LEU A 8 -5.54 -16.40 -22.49
N GLU A 9 -6.73 -16.53 -23.06
CA GLU A 9 -7.36 -17.83 -23.34
C GLU A 9 -6.59 -18.60 -24.42
N GLU A 10 -6.16 -17.92 -25.49
CA GLU A 10 -5.27 -18.46 -26.53
C GLU A 10 -3.91 -18.88 -25.95
N CYS A 11 -3.29 -18.04 -25.11
CA CYS A 11 -2.05 -18.41 -24.41
C CYS A 11 -2.22 -19.58 -23.44
N LEU A 12 -3.39 -19.79 -22.84
CA LEU A 12 -3.63 -20.90 -21.91
C LEU A 12 -3.87 -22.22 -22.65
N VAL A 13 -4.46 -22.16 -23.85
CA VAL A 13 -4.79 -23.35 -24.66
C VAL A 13 -3.62 -23.76 -25.56
N ASP A 14 -2.92 -22.80 -26.17
CA ASP A 14 -1.92 -23.07 -27.22
C ASP A 14 -0.47 -23.09 -26.69
N PHE A 15 -0.22 -22.51 -25.51
CA PHE A 15 1.13 -22.49 -24.97
C PHE A 15 1.52 -23.86 -24.38
N ASN A 16 2.37 -24.58 -25.09
CA ASN A 16 2.97 -25.81 -24.59
C ASN A 16 3.96 -25.48 -23.46
N TRP A 17 3.50 -25.64 -22.21
CA TRP A 17 4.30 -25.53 -21.00
C TRP A 17 5.29 -26.69 -20.88
N SER A 18 6.32 -26.70 -21.72
CA SER A 18 7.40 -27.67 -21.59
C SER A 18 8.14 -27.49 -20.25
N ASP A 19 8.61 -28.60 -19.67
CA ASP A 19 9.41 -28.57 -18.44
C ASP A 19 10.64 -27.65 -18.57
N ASN A 20 11.19 -27.53 -19.78
CA ASN A 20 12.29 -26.64 -20.07
C ASN A 20 11.89 -25.15 -19.97
N ASN A 21 10.72 -24.77 -20.53
CA ASN A 21 10.21 -23.40 -20.46
C ASN A 21 9.91 -22.99 -19.01
N ILE A 22 9.29 -23.89 -18.25
CA ILE A 22 9.02 -23.68 -16.81
C ILE A 22 10.34 -23.54 -16.03
N ARG A 23 11.33 -24.42 -16.29
CA ARG A 23 12.63 -24.36 -15.64
C ARG A 23 13.36 -23.05 -15.95
N ASN A 24 13.32 -22.60 -17.20
CA ASN A 24 13.93 -21.34 -17.61
C ASN A 24 13.30 -20.14 -16.86
N LEU A 25 11.96 -20.07 -16.82
CA LEU A 25 11.25 -19.03 -16.06
C LEU A 25 11.65 -19.02 -14.58
N ARG A 26 11.72 -20.20 -13.94
CA ARG A 26 12.15 -20.30 -12.53
C ARG A 26 13.57 -19.79 -12.31
N ILE A 27 14.50 -20.09 -13.21
CA ILE A 27 15.89 -19.60 -13.11
C ILE A 27 15.91 -18.08 -13.20
N ILE A 28 15.18 -17.49 -14.16
CA ILE A 28 15.11 -16.04 -14.37
C ILE A 28 14.49 -15.34 -13.15
N GLN A 29 13.38 -15.87 -12.64
CA GLN A 29 12.73 -15.36 -11.44
C GLN A 29 13.66 -15.43 -10.22
N LYS A 30 14.33 -16.57 -10.02
CA LYS A 30 15.28 -16.74 -8.91
C LYS A 30 16.43 -15.74 -9.01
N ASN A 31 17.02 -15.58 -10.19
CA ASN A 31 18.11 -14.63 -10.42
C ASN A 31 17.68 -13.18 -10.15
N ALA A 32 16.46 -12.80 -10.56
CA ALA A 32 15.93 -11.47 -10.30
C ALA A 32 15.75 -11.18 -8.79
N LEU A 33 15.38 -12.20 -8.00
CA LEU A 33 15.20 -12.05 -6.54
C LEU A 33 16.51 -12.10 -5.75
N SER A 34 17.48 -12.89 -6.22
CA SER A 34 18.80 -13.05 -5.60
C SER A 34 19.74 -11.87 -5.83
N ASP A 35 19.40 -10.96 -6.73
CA ASP A 35 20.20 -9.75 -6.98
C ASP A 35 20.08 -8.77 -5.82
N GLU A 36 21.08 -8.72 -4.94
CA GLU A 36 21.05 -7.89 -3.72
C GLU A 36 21.41 -6.42 -3.98
N THR A 37 21.83 -6.07 -5.20
CA THR A 37 22.43 -4.75 -5.48
C THR A 37 21.75 -4.04 -6.64
N ILE A 38 21.41 -2.77 -6.43
CA ILE A 38 20.89 -1.89 -7.48
C ILE A 38 22.05 -1.05 -8.01
N ASN A 39 22.59 -1.47 -9.15
CA ASN A 39 23.78 -0.85 -9.72
C ASN A 39 23.50 0.53 -10.31
N GLU A 40 22.32 0.74 -10.90
CA GLU A 40 21.96 1.97 -11.58
C GLU A 40 21.08 2.88 -10.71
N ARG A 41 21.34 4.20 -10.78
CA ARG A 41 20.54 5.20 -10.08
C ARG A 41 19.11 5.27 -10.60
N SER A 42 18.94 5.11 -11.91
CA SER A 42 17.64 5.03 -12.61
C SER A 42 16.76 3.93 -12.04
N ASP A 43 17.33 2.74 -11.86
CA ASP A 43 16.65 1.56 -11.30
C ASP A 43 16.15 1.81 -9.87
N TRP A 44 16.96 2.47 -9.05
CA TRP A 44 16.58 2.87 -7.69
C TRP A 44 15.45 3.89 -7.68
N ASP A 45 15.57 4.94 -8.49
CA ASP A 45 14.55 5.98 -8.57
C ASP A 45 13.22 5.41 -9.11
N GLN A 46 13.28 4.45 -10.04
CA GLN A 46 12.11 3.71 -10.52
C GLN A 46 11.47 2.87 -9.41
N ALA A 47 12.27 2.15 -8.62
CA ALA A 47 11.77 1.37 -7.48
C ALA A 47 11.09 2.25 -6.42
N CYS A 48 11.72 3.37 -6.05
CA CYS A 48 11.12 4.35 -5.15
C CYS A 48 9.79 4.88 -5.71
N SER A 49 9.75 5.22 -7.00
CA SER A 49 8.53 5.76 -7.64
C SER A 49 7.41 4.73 -7.70
N LEU A 50 7.74 3.47 -7.99
CA LEU A 50 6.77 2.39 -8.02
C LEU A 50 6.18 2.14 -6.63
N MET A 51 7.02 2.06 -5.59
CA MET A 51 6.56 1.90 -4.22
C MET A 51 5.74 3.11 -3.76
N GLU A 52 6.19 4.32 -4.07
CA GLU A 52 5.46 5.57 -3.76
C GLU A 52 4.06 5.58 -4.37
N ASN A 53 3.93 5.21 -5.65
CA ASN A 53 2.63 5.13 -6.32
C ASN A 53 1.71 4.12 -5.63
N VAL A 54 2.18 2.90 -5.37
CA VAL A 54 1.37 1.85 -4.73
C VAL A 54 0.94 2.26 -3.32
N VAL A 55 1.85 2.84 -2.54
CA VAL A 55 1.55 3.31 -1.18
C VAL A 55 0.55 4.47 -1.20
N THR A 56 0.71 5.42 -2.13
CA THR A 56 -0.18 6.58 -2.28
C THR A 56 -1.57 6.17 -2.75
N ASP A 57 -1.67 5.21 -3.68
CA ASP A 57 -2.94 4.69 -4.16
C ASP A 57 -3.71 4.01 -3.01
N ASN A 58 -3.03 3.14 -2.25
CA ASN A 58 -3.64 2.52 -1.06
C ASN A 58 -4.02 3.56 0.01
N GLU A 59 -3.20 4.58 0.24
CA GLU A 59 -3.53 5.68 1.17
C GLU A 59 -4.81 6.39 0.73
N ASN A 60 -4.95 6.69 -0.56
CA ASN A 60 -6.13 7.34 -1.12
C ASN A 60 -7.38 6.47 -1.01
N GLU A 61 -7.28 5.16 -1.25
CA GLU A 61 -8.39 4.22 -1.06
C GLU A 61 -8.88 4.19 0.40
N ILE A 62 -7.95 4.14 1.38
CA ILE A 62 -8.33 4.17 2.79
C ILE A 62 -8.91 5.52 3.20
N LYS A 63 -8.35 6.64 2.70
CA LYS A 63 -8.93 7.98 2.93
C LYS A 63 -10.34 8.08 2.39
N GLN A 64 -10.59 7.59 1.18
CA GLN A 64 -11.94 7.58 0.59
C GLN A 64 -12.90 6.71 1.42
N SER A 65 -12.45 5.54 1.88
CA SER A 65 -13.24 4.69 2.79
C SER A 65 -13.61 5.46 4.08
N LEU A 66 -12.64 6.12 4.71
CA LEU A 66 -12.86 6.91 5.91
C LEU A 66 -13.77 8.13 5.66
N ASP A 67 -13.66 8.79 4.52
CA ASP A 67 -14.52 9.90 4.12
C ASP A 67 -15.97 9.44 3.95
N ASN A 68 -16.20 8.26 3.37
CA ASN A 68 -17.54 7.68 3.27
C ASN A 68 -18.15 7.40 4.66
N LEU A 69 -17.34 6.94 5.61
CA LEU A 69 -17.74 6.64 6.98
C LEU A 69 -17.98 7.89 7.84
N THR A 70 -17.27 8.99 7.56
CA THR A 70 -17.35 10.24 8.33
C THR A 70 -18.18 11.32 7.66
N GLY A 71 -18.63 11.07 6.43
CA GLY A 71 -19.47 11.96 5.64
C GLY A 71 -18.73 13.13 5.01
N PRO A 72 -19.39 13.85 4.08
CA PRO A 72 -18.78 14.89 3.27
C PRO A 72 -18.18 16.00 4.15
N SER A 73 -17.02 16.53 3.76
CA SER A 73 -16.42 17.68 4.46
C SER A 73 -17.35 18.91 4.43
N LYS A 74 -17.15 19.87 5.34
CA LYS A 74 -17.95 21.12 5.37
C LYS A 74 -17.91 21.89 4.04
N TRP A 75 -16.77 21.84 3.35
CA TRP A 75 -16.62 22.44 2.03
C TRP A 75 -17.41 21.65 0.98
N THR A 76 -17.32 20.32 1.01
CA THR A 76 -18.09 19.45 0.10
C THR A 76 -19.59 19.63 0.29
N GLN A 77 -20.07 19.73 1.52
CA GLN A 77 -21.49 20.03 1.83
C GLN A 77 -21.95 21.33 1.22
N TRP A 78 -21.13 22.38 1.31
CA TRP A 78 -21.47 23.68 0.74
C TRP A 78 -21.52 23.66 -0.79
N PHE A 79 -20.56 23.01 -1.44
CA PHE A 79 -20.51 22.95 -2.92
C PHE A 79 -21.54 21.98 -3.53
N SER A 80 -21.83 20.86 -2.87
CA SER A 80 -22.68 19.80 -3.40
C SER A 80 -24.07 19.72 -2.76
N TRP A 81 -24.38 20.62 -1.82
CA TRP A 81 -25.62 20.62 -1.04
C TRP A 81 -25.91 19.25 -0.37
N SER A 82 -24.85 18.54 0.01
CA SER A 82 -24.94 17.25 0.69
C SER A 82 -25.10 17.43 2.21
N TYR A 83 -25.78 16.49 2.86
CA TYR A 83 -25.96 16.47 4.32
C TYR A 83 -25.30 15.24 4.95
N GLU A 84 -25.00 15.32 6.24
CA GLU A 84 -24.45 14.21 7.01
C GLU A 84 -25.52 13.46 7.77
N THR A 85 -25.30 12.15 7.93
CA THR A 85 -26.07 11.35 8.87
C THR A 85 -25.56 11.55 10.31
N ASN A 86 -26.41 11.24 11.29
CA ASN A 86 -26.00 11.25 12.71
C ASN A 86 -24.83 10.29 12.99
N GLU A 87 -24.77 9.18 12.27
CA GLU A 87 -23.67 8.22 12.35
C GLU A 87 -22.36 8.82 11.83
N GLN A 88 -22.38 9.49 10.67
CA GLN A 88 -21.22 10.19 10.12
C GLN A 88 -20.70 11.30 11.04
N ILE A 89 -21.61 12.06 11.67
CA ILE A 89 -21.25 13.08 12.66
C ILE A 89 -20.52 12.45 13.86
N ASN A 90 -21.04 11.33 14.38
CA ASN A 90 -20.41 10.62 15.48
C ASN A 90 -19.06 10.02 15.07
N ASN A 91 -18.98 9.37 13.90
CA ASN A 91 -17.75 8.80 13.34
C ASN A 91 -16.69 9.88 13.15
N ARG A 92 -17.06 11.10 12.75
CA ARG A 92 -16.11 12.20 12.66
C ARG A 92 -15.54 12.62 14.01
N LYS A 93 -16.38 12.68 15.05
CA LYS A 93 -15.90 13.00 16.41
C LYS A 93 -14.95 11.91 16.92
N ILE A 94 -15.30 10.63 16.72
CA ILE A 94 -14.43 9.50 17.04
C ILE A 94 -13.11 9.62 16.29
N SER A 95 -13.17 9.82 14.97
CA SER A 95 -11.99 9.95 14.12
C SER A 95 -11.10 11.11 14.56
N SER A 96 -11.67 12.24 14.96
CA SER A 96 -10.92 13.38 15.46
C SER A 96 -10.14 13.06 16.75
N GLU A 97 -10.65 12.21 17.64
CA GLU A 97 -9.92 11.77 18.83
C GLU A 97 -8.85 10.75 18.48
N LEU A 98 -9.15 9.80 17.59
CA LEU A 98 -8.20 8.80 17.12
C LEU A 98 -7.01 9.43 16.37
N PHE A 99 -7.23 10.48 15.56
CA PHE A 99 -6.15 11.23 14.91
C PHE A 99 -5.25 11.98 15.90
N LYS A 100 -5.74 12.34 17.10
CA LYS A 100 -4.88 12.89 18.15
C LYS A 100 -4.03 11.79 18.77
N LEU A 101 -4.63 10.62 19.01
CA LEU A 101 -3.93 9.47 19.58
C LEU A 101 -2.79 9.00 18.66
N VAL A 102 -3.06 8.78 17.37
CA VAL A 102 -2.09 8.20 16.43
C VAL A 102 -0.79 9.02 16.33
N LYS A 103 -0.89 10.35 16.42
CA LYS A 103 0.27 11.26 16.34
C LYS A 103 1.28 11.09 17.47
N HIS A 104 0.84 10.60 18.62
CA HIS A 104 1.66 10.50 19.84
C HIS A 104 1.92 9.06 20.27
N ARG A 105 1.38 8.09 19.52
CA ARG A 105 1.46 6.68 19.85
C ARG A 105 2.78 6.08 19.37
N ASP A 106 3.28 5.08 20.10
CA ASP A 106 4.35 4.23 19.58
C ASP A 106 3.86 3.45 18.35
N LYS A 107 4.70 3.37 17.32
CA LYS A 107 4.37 2.88 15.98
C LYS A 107 4.30 1.35 15.91
N ASN A 108 4.80 0.66 16.94
CA ASN A 108 4.92 -0.80 16.98
C ASN A 108 3.60 -1.52 17.30
N THR A 109 2.58 -0.81 17.79
CA THR A 109 1.32 -1.44 18.19
C THR A 109 0.24 -1.14 17.15
N LEU A 110 -0.25 -2.18 16.46
CA LEU A 110 -1.32 -2.03 15.45
C LEU A 110 -2.69 -1.77 16.09
N LYS A 111 -3.03 -2.49 17.16
CA LYS A 111 -4.37 -2.48 17.76
C LYS A 111 -4.44 -1.55 18.94
N LEU A 112 -5.59 -0.93 19.17
CA LEU A 112 -5.83 -0.19 20.40
C LEU A 112 -5.81 -1.11 21.62
N GLU A 113 -5.14 -0.66 22.65
CA GLU A 113 -5.09 -1.33 23.94
C GLU A 113 -6.37 -1.07 24.74
N ALA A 114 -6.66 -1.92 25.72
CA ALA A 114 -7.85 -1.79 26.54
C ALA A 114 -7.90 -0.46 27.32
N VAL A 115 -6.74 0.03 27.78
CA VAL A 115 -6.62 1.30 28.49
C VAL A 115 -6.89 2.48 27.56
N GLU A 116 -6.31 2.47 26.35
CA GLU A 116 -6.55 3.50 25.33
C GLU A 116 -8.02 3.55 24.94
N THR A 117 -8.63 2.37 24.73
CA THR A 117 -10.06 2.24 24.40
C THR A 117 -10.94 2.85 25.48
N SER A 118 -10.66 2.54 26.75
CA SER A 118 -11.42 3.07 27.89
C SER A 118 -11.30 4.60 28.01
N ASN A 119 -10.08 5.13 27.84
CA ASN A 119 -9.83 6.57 27.88
C ASN A 119 -10.52 7.31 26.74
N LEU A 120 -10.50 6.76 25.52
CA LEU A 120 -11.18 7.36 24.38
C LEU A 120 -12.69 7.37 24.57
N ILE A 121 -13.28 6.29 25.08
CA ILE A 121 -14.73 6.22 25.38
C ILE A 121 -15.09 7.30 26.40
N GLN A 122 -14.32 7.45 27.48
CA GLN A 122 -14.56 8.48 28.49
C GLN A 122 -14.48 9.89 27.89
N ASN A 123 -13.46 10.17 27.08
CA ASN A 123 -13.31 11.46 26.40
C ASN A 123 -14.47 11.75 25.46
N LEU A 124 -14.91 10.77 24.67
CA LEU A 124 -16.05 10.92 23.75
C LEU A 124 -17.38 11.12 24.49
N GLN A 125 -17.55 10.48 25.65
CA GLN A 125 -18.71 10.69 26.53
C GLN A 125 -18.78 12.14 27.04
N THR A 126 -17.65 12.75 27.40
CA THR A 126 -17.63 14.18 27.79
C THR A 126 -18.03 15.12 26.65
N GLN A 127 -17.92 14.67 25.40
CA GLN A 127 -18.37 15.39 24.20
C GLN A 127 -19.82 15.04 23.80
N GLY A 128 -20.54 14.30 24.65
CA GLY A 128 -21.91 13.86 24.42
C GLY A 128 -22.05 12.74 23.38
N VAL A 129 -20.98 11.98 23.11
CA VAL A 129 -20.99 10.85 22.17
C VAL A 129 -20.91 9.54 22.94
N ASN A 130 -21.93 8.69 22.82
CA ASN A 130 -21.88 7.34 23.36
C ASN A 130 -21.37 6.38 22.29
N VAL A 131 -20.23 5.75 22.51
CA VAL A 131 -19.51 4.96 21.51
C VAL A 131 -19.32 3.54 22.01
N LYS A 132 -19.63 2.57 21.15
CA LYS A 132 -19.32 1.17 21.41
C LYS A 132 -17.85 0.87 21.03
N PRO A 133 -17.15 0.00 21.77
CA PRO A 133 -15.76 -0.34 21.47
C PRO A 133 -15.52 -0.78 20.03
N GLU A 134 -16.47 -1.50 19.42
CA GLU A 134 -16.34 -2.04 18.06
C GLU A 134 -16.22 -0.93 17.01
N ALA A 135 -17.00 0.14 17.13
CA ALA A 135 -16.93 1.29 16.21
C ALA A 135 -15.57 1.99 16.31
N LEU A 136 -15.02 2.03 17.52
CA LEU A 136 -13.76 2.67 17.81
C LEU A 136 -12.58 1.88 17.22
N HIS A 137 -12.58 0.55 17.36
CA HIS A 137 -11.61 -0.31 16.71
C HIS A 137 -11.70 -0.28 15.18
N PHE A 138 -12.92 -0.27 14.62
CA PHE A 138 -13.14 -0.21 13.18
C PHE A 138 -12.58 1.09 12.54
N LEU A 139 -12.85 2.24 13.16
CA LEU A 139 -12.31 3.52 12.69
C LEU A 139 -10.81 3.64 12.93
N TRP A 140 -10.31 3.03 14.01
CA TRP A 140 -8.88 3.01 14.30
C TRP A 140 -8.05 2.33 13.21
N GLU A 141 -8.52 1.20 12.67
CA GLU A 141 -7.81 0.51 11.59
C GLU A 141 -7.56 1.43 10.38
N HIS A 142 -8.57 2.20 9.98
CA HIS A 142 -8.43 3.17 8.89
C HIS A 142 -7.43 4.28 9.23
N ILE A 143 -7.54 4.86 10.43
CA ILE A 143 -6.71 5.99 10.85
C ILE A 143 -5.25 5.58 11.04
N TYR A 144 -5.01 4.40 11.61
CA TYR A 144 -3.69 3.81 11.69
C TYR A 144 -3.09 3.61 10.31
N LEU A 145 -3.84 3.03 9.37
CA LEU A 145 -3.35 2.77 8.02
C LEU A 145 -3.02 4.07 7.26
N ILE A 146 -3.83 5.11 7.41
CA ILE A 146 -3.53 6.43 6.82
C ILE A 146 -2.21 6.98 7.36
N ASP A 147 -2.02 6.95 8.67
CA ASP A 147 -0.78 7.43 9.29
C ASP A 147 0.43 6.56 8.90
N PHE A 148 0.25 5.24 8.85
CA PHE A 148 1.26 4.28 8.40
C PHE A 148 1.69 4.54 6.95
N TYR A 149 0.75 4.70 6.01
CA TYR A 149 1.08 4.96 4.62
C TYR A 149 1.75 6.31 4.44
N LYS A 150 1.29 7.35 5.14
CA LYS A 150 1.95 8.66 5.12
C LYS A 150 3.42 8.56 5.54
N GLN A 151 3.70 7.85 6.63
CA GLN A 151 5.07 7.62 7.08
C GLN A 151 5.89 6.77 6.10
N ALA A 152 5.27 5.80 5.43
CA ALA A 152 5.93 5.01 4.39
C ALA A 152 6.35 5.90 3.21
N VAL A 153 5.50 6.83 2.76
CA VAL A 153 5.86 7.82 1.71
C VAL A 153 7.05 8.68 2.16
N GLU A 154 7.02 9.22 3.38
CA GLU A 154 8.14 9.98 3.94
C GLU A 154 9.43 9.15 3.95
N GLY A 155 9.35 7.87 4.36
CA GLY A 155 10.48 6.94 4.32
C GLY A 155 11.01 6.69 2.90
N ILE A 156 10.13 6.56 1.90
CA ILE A 156 10.52 6.39 0.50
C ILE A 156 11.26 7.64 -0.02
N HIS A 157 10.77 8.84 0.32
CA HIS A 157 11.41 10.10 -0.06
C HIS A 157 12.82 10.22 0.52
N ASP A 158 13.01 9.75 1.75
CA ASP A 158 14.34 9.67 2.34
C ASP A 158 15.21 8.62 1.64
N CYS A 159 14.71 7.40 1.43
CA CYS A 159 15.42 6.35 0.67
C CYS A 159 15.86 6.81 -0.72
N ARG A 160 15.03 7.60 -1.42
CA ARG A 160 15.38 8.17 -2.74
C ARG A 160 16.69 8.96 -2.68
N LYS A 161 17.05 9.60 -1.58
CA LYS A 161 18.31 10.36 -1.44
C LYS A 161 19.55 9.46 -1.30
N TYR A 162 19.40 8.20 -0.90
CA TYR A 162 20.49 7.35 -0.39
C TYR A 162 21.03 6.26 -1.35
N HIS A 163 20.76 6.33 -2.66
CA HIS A 163 21.20 5.32 -3.67
C HIS A 163 22.63 4.78 -3.49
N ARG A 164 23.59 5.62 -3.08
CA ARG A 164 25.02 5.27 -3.01
C ARG A 164 25.50 4.78 -1.65
N SER A 165 24.69 4.77 -0.59
CA SER A 165 25.24 4.39 0.72
C SER A 165 25.56 2.89 0.81
N ASN A 166 24.92 2.03 -0.01
CA ASN A 166 25.01 0.56 0.01
C ASN A 166 24.85 -0.09 1.41
N ASP A 167 24.62 0.71 2.45
CA ASP A 167 24.38 0.32 3.82
C ASP A 167 22.89 0.50 4.11
N PHE A 168 22.10 -0.39 3.51
CA PHE A 168 20.65 -0.47 3.78
C PHE A 168 20.36 -1.16 5.13
N SER A 169 21.38 -1.78 5.74
CA SER A 169 21.34 -2.49 7.02
C SER A 169 21.21 -1.58 8.24
N ASN A 170 21.83 -0.39 8.22
CA ASN A 170 21.85 0.52 9.37
C ASN A 170 20.75 1.60 9.36
N HIS A 171 19.95 1.69 8.30
CA HIS A 171 18.89 2.69 8.20
C HIS A 171 17.54 2.13 8.67
N LYS A 172 17.02 2.74 9.75
CA LYS A 172 15.70 2.45 10.36
C LYS A 172 14.48 2.72 9.47
N LEU A 173 14.66 3.25 8.26
CA LEU A 173 13.58 3.68 7.38
C LEU A 173 13.60 2.82 6.12
N GLY A 174 12.72 1.81 6.03
CA GLY A 174 12.08 1.24 4.82
C GLY A 174 12.88 0.95 3.52
N CYS A 175 14.19 1.17 3.43
CA CYS A 175 14.90 1.07 2.15
C CYS A 175 15.06 -0.39 1.69
N ASN A 176 15.02 -1.33 2.63
CA ASN A 176 14.90 -2.76 2.32
C ASN A 176 13.57 -3.08 1.62
N ASP A 177 12.49 -2.37 1.94
CA ASP A 177 11.21 -2.53 1.27
C ASP A 177 11.30 -2.02 -0.17
N VAL A 178 11.94 -0.87 -0.39
CA VAL A 178 12.23 -0.36 -1.76
C VAL A 178 13.02 -1.39 -2.57
N LEU A 179 14.03 -2.02 -1.98
CA LEU A 179 14.80 -3.09 -2.62
C LEU A 179 13.93 -4.31 -2.93
N LEU A 180 13.02 -4.71 -2.04
CA LEU A 180 12.07 -5.79 -2.29
C LEU A 180 11.14 -5.45 -3.47
N PHE A 181 10.59 -4.23 -3.50
CA PHE A 181 9.75 -3.75 -4.60
C PHE A 181 10.51 -3.75 -5.94
N PHE A 182 11.78 -3.33 -5.93
CA PHE A 182 12.65 -3.43 -7.11
C PHE A 182 12.79 -4.87 -7.60
N LYS A 183 13.13 -5.80 -6.70
CA LYS A 183 13.30 -7.23 -7.02
C LYS A 183 12.03 -7.83 -7.61
N ILE A 184 10.87 -7.53 -7.03
CA ILE A 184 9.58 -7.98 -7.54
C ILE A 184 9.30 -7.39 -8.92
N HIS A 185 9.53 -6.08 -9.11
CA HIS A 185 9.32 -5.43 -10.39
C HIS A 185 10.20 -6.03 -11.49
N LYS A 186 11.50 -6.21 -11.21
CA LYS A 186 12.47 -6.84 -12.10
C LYS A 186 12.08 -8.27 -12.43
N LEU A 187 11.65 -9.05 -11.43
CA LEU A 187 11.14 -10.40 -11.62
C LEU A 187 9.97 -10.41 -12.61
N LEU A 188 8.99 -9.52 -12.44
CA LEU A 188 7.80 -9.46 -13.29
C LEU A 188 8.17 -9.06 -14.72
N GLN A 189 8.99 -8.01 -14.89
CA GLN A 189 9.46 -7.57 -16.19
C GLN A 189 10.21 -8.68 -16.95
N GLN A 190 11.18 -9.33 -16.30
CA GLN A 190 11.96 -10.40 -16.91
C GLN A 190 11.11 -11.62 -17.24
N THR A 191 10.14 -11.94 -16.38
CA THR A 191 9.16 -13.02 -16.64
C THR A 191 8.35 -12.72 -17.89
N VAL A 192 7.81 -11.50 -18.02
CA VAL A 192 7.01 -11.10 -19.20
C VAL A 192 7.85 -11.12 -20.49
N ILE A 193 9.09 -10.64 -20.45
CA ILE A 193 9.99 -10.66 -21.62
C ILE A 193 10.26 -12.11 -22.04
N THR A 194 10.56 -12.98 -21.09
CA THR A 194 10.84 -14.40 -21.36
C THR A 194 9.62 -15.10 -21.93
N LEU A 195 8.44 -14.88 -21.34
CA LEU A 195 7.19 -15.47 -21.83
C LEU A 195 6.92 -15.04 -23.27
N ARG A 196 7.09 -13.76 -23.60
CA ARG A 196 6.92 -13.28 -24.99
C ARG A 196 7.88 -13.97 -25.96
N GLN A 197 9.16 -14.12 -25.58
CA GLN A 197 10.13 -14.83 -26.40
C GLN A 197 9.73 -16.29 -26.61
N GLN A 198 9.30 -16.98 -25.55
CA GLN A 198 8.85 -18.37 -25.63
C GLN A 198 7.64 -18.52 -26.55
N ILE A 199 6.66 -17.62 -26.46
CA ILE A 199 5.48 -17.62 -27.33
C ILE A 199 5.90 -17.42 -28.79
N SER A 200 6.70 -16.38 -29.09
CA SER A 200 7.13 -16.11 -30.47
C SER A 200 7.97 -17.25 -31.08
N THR A 201 8.74 -18.00 -30.28
CA THR A 201 9.48 -19.18 -30.77
C THR A 201 8.61 -20.39 -31.04
N LEU A 202 7.37 -20.43 -30.54
CA LEU A 202 6.41 -21.50 -30.83
C LEU A 202 5.59 -21.22 -32.09
N GLU A 203 5.41 -19.94 -32.44
CA GLU A 203 4.66 -19.49 -33.63
C GLU A 203 5.48 -19.52 -34.94
N GLY A 204 6.81 -19.59 -34.86
CA GLY A 204 7.73 -19.59 -36.00
C GLY A 204 8.32 -20.95 -36.29
#